data_AF-A0A1Y0RQ17-F1
#
_entry.id   AF-A0A1Y0RQ17-F1
#
_cell.length_a   1.000
_cell.length_b   1.000
_cell.length_c   1.000
_cell.angle_alpha   90.00
_cell.angle_beta   90.00
_cell.angle_gamma   90.00
#
_symmetry.space_group_name_H-M   'P 1'
#
loop_
_entity.id
_entity.type
_entity.pdbx_description
1 polymer ?
#
loop_
_entity_poly.entity_id
_entity_poly.type
_entity_poly.pdbx_seq_one_letter_code
_entity_poly.pdbx_strand_id
1 'polypeptide(L)' 'MLTLKRKNITLGILTVLGLAYFCTLSNLAINPFWRGEITLVSLQFFAIIYVTYLRWSHR' A
#
# COMPACT_ATOMS: atom_id res chain seq x y z
N MET A 1 25.92 11.05 0.50
CA MET A 1 24.64 11.71 0.82
C MET A 1 23.50 10.72 0.63
N LEU A 2 23.46 9.67 1.45
CA LEU A 2 22.39 8.66 1.47
C LEU A 2 21.28 9.17 2.40
N THR A 3 20.71 10.32 2.06
CA THR A 3 19.52 10.87 2.71
C THR A 3 18.28 10.15 2.19
N LEU A 4 18.28 8.82 2.25
CA LEU A 4 17.05 8.05 2.29
C LEU A 4 16.36 8.46 3.59
N LYS A 5 15.60 9.57 3.54
CA LYS A 5 14.79 10.04 4.65
C LYS A 5 14.01 8.82 5.12
N ARG A 6 14.10 8.48 6.40
CA ARG A 6 13.44 7.33 7.05
C ARG A 6 12.03 7.08 6.49
N LYS A 7 11.33 8.18 6.19
CA LYS A 7 10.10 8.32 5.41
C LYS A 7 10.00 7.45 4.14
N ASN A 8 10.96 7.54 3.22
CA ASN A 8 10.97 6.79 1.97
C ASN A 8 11.21 5.29 2.19
N ILE A 9 11.99 4.93 3.23
CA ILE A 9 12.16 3.53 3.63
C ILE A 9 10.83 2.97 4.13
N THR A 10 10.10 3.72 4.96
CA THR A 10 8.79 3.29 5.46
C THR A 10 7.77 3.11 4.34
N LEU A 11 7.72 4.03 3.37
CA LEU A 11 6.88 3.88 2.17
C LEU A 11 7.31 2.70 1.29
N GLY A 12 8.62 2.49 1.15
CA GLY A 12 9.16 1.33 0.42
C GLY A 12 8.71 0.01 1.04
N ILE A 13 8.83 -0.14 2.36
CA ILE A 13 8.37 -1.34 3.09
C ILE A 13 6.85 -1.51 2.93
N LEU A 14 6.07 -0.43 3.07
CA LEU A 14 4.62 -0.46 2.88
C LEU A 14 4.24 -0.92 1.46
N THR A 15 4.98 -0.48 0.45
CA THR A 15 4.76 -0.86 -0.95
C THR A 15 5.05 -2.34 -1.18
N VAL A 16 6.14 -2.85 -0.62
CA VAL A 16 6.49 -4.28 -0.70
C VAL A 16 5.45 -5.15 0.00
N LEU A 17 4.99 -4.74 1.19
CA LEU A 17 3.90 -5.43 1.90
C LEU A 17 2.59 -5.41 1.10
N GLY A 18 2.24 -4.28 0.50
CA GLY A 18 1.07 -4.16 -0.38
C GLY A 18 1.16 -5.10 -1.59
N LEU A 19 2.32 -5.16 -2.25
CA LEU A 19 2.55 -6.11 -3.35
C LEU A 19 2.40 -7.57 -2.90
N ALA A 20 3.00 -7.93 -1.78
CA ALA A 20 2.86 -9.28 -1.22
C ALA A 20 1.39 -9.61 -0.93
N TYR A 21 0.64 -8.66 -0.36
CA TYR A 21 -0.79 -8.79 -0.10
C TYR A 21 -1.60 -8.98 -1.38
N PHE A 22 -1.37 -8.18 -2.42
CA PHE A 22 -2.08 -8.34 -3.69
C PHE A 22 -1.73 -9.65 -4.40
N CYS A 23 -0.47 -10.09 -4.32
CA CYS A 23 -0.04 -11.39 -4.86
C CYS A 23 -0.74 -12.56 -4.16
N THR A 24 -0.87 -12.54 -2.83
CA THR A 24 -1.57 -13.59 -2.09
C THR A 24 -3.06 -13.55 -2.35
N LEU A 25 -3.68 -12.37 -2.32
CA LEU A 25 -5.09 -12.18 -2.68
C LEU A 25 -5.38 -12.64 -4.11
N SER A 26 -4.41 -12.49 -5.01
CA SER A 26 -4.53 -12.90 -6.40
C SER A 26 -4.51 -14.42 -6.60
N ASN A 27 -3.92 -15.17 -5.67
CA ASN A 27 -3.92 -16.64 -5.72
C ASN A 27 -5.02 -17.25 -4.85
N LEU A 28 -5.74 -16.42 -4.09
CA LEU A 28 -6.79 -16.88 -3.20
C LEU A 28 -8.05 -17.22 -4.01
N ALA A 29 -8.56 -18.45 -3.81
CA ALA A 29 -9.76 -18.97 -4.45
C ALA A 29 -11.03 -18.41 -3.79
N ILE A 30 -11.20 -17.09 -3.89
CA ILE A 30 -12.40 -16.36 -3.44
C ILE A 30 -13.22 -15.98 -4.68
N ASN A 31 -14.53 -15.84 -4.51
CA ASN A 31 -15.41 -15.30 -5.54
C ASN A 31 -14.84 -13.99 -6.12
N PRO A 32 -14.78 -13.84 -7.47
CA PRO A 32 -14.25 -12.66 -8.14
C PRO A 32 -14.83 -11.33 -7.64
N PHE A 33 -16.11 -11.29 -7.27
CA PHE A 33 -16.76 -10.09 -6.74
C PHE A 33 -16.09 -9.62 -5.44
N TRP A 34 -16.03 -10.51 -4.45
CA TRP A 34 -15.41 -10.22 -3.15
C TRP A 34 -13.92 -9.93 -3.26
N ARG A 35 -13.23 -10.60 -4.18
CA ARG A 35 -11.82 -10.34 -4.46
C ARG A 35 -11.59 -8.93 -5.00
N GLY A 36 -12.46 -8.44 -5.88
CA GLY A 36 -12.42 -7.06 -6.38
C GLY A 36 -12.65 -6.03 -5.28
N GLU A 37 -13.69 -6.22 -4.46
CA GLU A 37 -14.01 -5.33 -3.33
C GLU A 37 -12.85 -5.22 -2.34
N ILE A 38 -12.29 -6.36 -1.92
CA ILE A 38 -11.15 -6.38 -0.99
C ILE A 38 -9.94 -5.66 -1.61
N THR A 39 -9.69 -5.88 -2.90
CA THR A 39 -8.59 -5.21 -3.63
C THR A 39 -8.77 -3.69 -3.64
N LEU A 40 -9.99 -3.21 -3.93
CA LEU A 40 -10.32 -1.78 -4.00
C LEU A 40 -10.22 -1.10 -2.64
N VAL A 41 -10.78 -1.71 -1.60
CA VAL A 41 -10.73 -1.16 -0.23
C VAL A 41 -9.28 -1.06 0.25
N SER A 42 -8.46 -2.10 0.05
CA SER A 42 -7.04 -2.07 0.39
C SER A 42 -6.30 -0.98 -0.39
N LEU A 43 -6.57 -0.82 -1.69
CA LEU A 43 -5.94 0.20 -2.52
C LEU A 43 -6.29 1.63 -2.04
N GLN A 44 -7.55 1.88 -1.71
CA GLN A 44 -8.00 3.17 -1.17
C GLN A 44 -7.31 3.48 0.16
N PHE A 45 -7.16 2.49 1.03
CA PHE A 45 -6.47 2.64 2.30
C PHE A 45 -4.98 3.02 2.12
N PHE A 46 -4.27 2.36 1.20
CA PHE A 46 -2.89 2.72 0.86
C PHE A 46 -2.79 4.13 0.28
N ALA A 47 -3.73 4.56 -0.55
CA ALA A 47 -3.76 5.91 -1.09
C ALA A 47 -3.94 6.97 0.00
N ILE A 48 -4.83 6.74 0.98
CA ILE A 48 -5.01 7.64 2.13
C ILE A 48 -3.73 7.74 2.96
N ILE A 49 -3.10 6.62 3.27
CA ILE A 49 -1.82 6.59 3.99
C ILE A 49 -0.78 7.40 3.20
N TYR A 50 -0.63 7.14 1.91
CA TYR A 50 0.34 7.82 1.06
C TYR A 50 0.13 9.34 1.05
N VAL A 51 -1.10 9.81 0.81
CA VAL A 51 -1.43 11.26 0.76
C VAL A 51 -1.20 11.91 2.12
N THR A 52 -1.65 11.29 3.20
CA THR A 52 -1.46 11.79 4.57
C THR A 52 0.02 11.90 4.90
N TYR A 53 0.80 10.87 4.55
CA TYR A 53 2.23 10.83 4.78
C TYR A 53 2.96 11.85 3.91
N LEU A 54 2.53 12.08 2.67
CA LEU A 54 3.10 13.08 1.76
C LEU A 54 2.88 14.50 2.31
N ARG A 55 1.66 14.82 2.76
CA ARG A 55 1.33 16.10 3.44
C ARG A 55 2.13 16.32 4.72
N TRP A 56 2.37 15.28 5.52
CA TRP A 56 3.14 15.41 6.77
C TRP A 56 4.55 15.96 6.55
N SER A 57 5.19 15.68 5.42
CA SER A 57 6.56 16.14 5.14
C SER A 57 6.65 17.53 4.51
N HIS A 58 5.52 18.12 4.14
CA HIS A 58 5.45 19.48 3.61
C HIS A 58 5.20 20.54 4.70
N ARG A 59 4.95 20.11 5.95
CA ARG A 59 4.99 20.96 7.15
C ARG A 59 6.31 20.74 7.88
#